data_AF-A0A930A4C1-F1
#
_entry.id   AF-A0A930A4C1-F1
#
_cell.length_a   1.000
_cell.length_b   1.000
_cell.length_c   1.000
_cell.angle_alpha   90.00
_cell.angle_beta   90.00
_cell.angle_gamma   90.00
#
_symmetry.space_group_name_H-M   'P 1'
#
loop_
_entity.id
_entity.type
_entity.pdbx_description
1 polymer ?
#
loop_
_entity_poly.entity_id
_entity_poly.type
_entity_poly.pdbx_seq_one_letter_code
_entity_poly.pdbx_strand_id
1 'polypeptide(L)'
;MKKLTALLASATMALSLVGCSAGKTYTGEAYGHDKENPVKVTLTIKDKTITKVEVDASHETNGIGSKAAETMPGAIVAANSLDVDGVSGATQTSKAIIEAATAALKQAGLEPSDLVSKNTSTTKAKDIEETVDVVVVGAGGAGMTAAITATDAGKKVIVVESQPIAGGNSVRSTGGMNAAKTPYQDKNEFKEAAGVEKTLATAAEKFADNETITALAATVKSQWDAYQANPQGYFDSVELMELDTIIGGKGKNNPELVKTLAENSAAAIEWLASIGAEVKNVGAFGGASVK
;
A
#
# COMPACT_ATOMS: atom_id res chain seq x y z
N MET A 1 33.88 -30.67 32.97
CA MET A 1 33.48 -29.29 33.26
C MET A 1 32.17 -28.99 32.53
N LYS A 2 31.13 -28.60 33.30
CA LYS A 2 29.88 -27.84 32.98
C LYS A 2 29.04 -28.29 31.76
N LYS A 3 27.95 -29.08 31.88
CA LYS A 3 26.55 -28.79 32.34
C LYS A 3 25.81 -27.69 31.57
N LEU A 4 24.68 -28.05 30.92
CA LEU A 4 23.33 -27.46 31.08
C LEU A 4 22.30 -28.30 30.29
N THR A 5 21.63 -29.30 30.88
CA THR A 5 20.20 -29.27 31.32
C THR A 5 19.22 -28.54 30.41
N ALA A 6 18.45 -29.29 29.61
CA ALA A 6 17.16 -28.88 29.05
C ALA A 6 16.05 -29.52 29.88
N LEU A 7 15.31 -28.69 30.62
CA LEU A 7 14.24 -29.07 31.53
C LEU A 7 12.91 -29.06 30.76
N LEU A 8 12.22 -30.19 30.73
CA LEU A 8 10.79 -30.26 30.42
C LEU A 8 10.02 -29.40 31.42
N ALA A 9 9.15 -28.52 30.93
CA ALA A 9 8.10 -27.90 31.75
C ALA A 9 6.75 -28.10 31.05
N SER A 10 6.19 -29.29 31.27
CA SER A 10 4.76 -29.54 31.17
C SER A 10 4.07 -28.73 32.27
N ALA A 11 3.48 -27.59 31.92
CA ALA A 11 2.63 -26.82 32.81
C ALA A 11 1.16 -27.19 32.56
N THR A 12 0.75 -28.36 33.06
CA THR A 12 -0.66 -28.67 33.32
C THR A 12 -1.09 -27.86 34.55
N MET A 13 -1.92 -26.84 34.35
CA MET A 13 -2.58 -26.14 35.46
C MET A 13 -4.08 -26.37 35.35
N ALA A 14 -4.56 -27.35 36.10
CA ALA A 14 -5.96 -27.52 36.43
C ALA A 14 -6.12 -27.25 37.93
N LEU A 15 -6.97 -26.29 38.33
CA LEU A 15 -7.60 -26.35 39.65
C LEU A 15 -8.95 -25.60 39.74
N SER A 16 -9.97 -26.43 39.99
CA SER A 16 -11.17 -26.30 40.84
C SER A 16 -12.20 -25.17 40.68
N LEU A 17 -13.46 -25.63 40.66
CA LEU A 17 -14.74 -24.92 40.55
C LEU A 17 -15.16 -24.15 41.82
N VAL A 18 -15.80 -22.98 41.63
CA VAL A 18 -17.06 -22.57 42.31
C VAL A 18 -17.86 -21.62 41.39
N GLY A 19 -19.06 -22.03 40.98
CA GLY A 19 -20.29 -21.21 41.12
C GLY A 19 -20.52 -19.93 40.29
N CYS A 20 -20.34 -19.96 38.97
CA CYS A 20 -21.24 -19.33 37.99
C CYS A 20 -20.84 -19.91 36.63
N SER A 21 -21.78 -20.31 35.77
CA SER A 21 -21.46 -20.96 34.49
C SER A 21 -20.88 -19.95 33.48
N ALA A 22 -19.64 -19.51 33.74
CA ALA A 22 -18.80 -18.74 32.85
C ALA A 22 -18.07 -19.72 31.90
N GLY A 23 -17.97 -19.38 30.61
CA GLY A 23 -17.27 -20.20 29.64
C GLY A 23 -15.79 -20.40 30.00
N LYS A 24 -15.18 -21.44 29.43
CA LYS A 24 -13.73 -21.71 29.56
C LYS A 24 -12.97 -20.95 28.48
N THR A 25 -11.78 -20.45 28.82
CA THR A 25 -10.92 -19.70 27.91
C THR A 25 -9.81 -20.57 27.32
N TYR A 26 -9.53 -20.39 26.03
CA TYR A 26 -8.46 -21.09 25.32
C TYR A 26 -7.72 -20.09 24.42
N THR A 27 -6.39 -20.19 24.35
CA THR A 27 -5.56 -19.22 23.62
C THR A 27 -4.69 -19.92 22.59
N GLY A 28 -4.81 -19.50 21.35
CA GLY A 28 -3.96 -19.96 20.25
C GLY A 28 -3.17 -18.81 19.65
N GLU A 29 -2.13 -19.16 18.89
CA GLU A 29 -1.20 -18.21 18.31
C GLU A 29 -0.90 -18.59 16.85
N ALA A 30 -0.73 -17.58 15.99
CA ALA A 30 -0.30 -17.77 14.60
C ALA A 30 0.39 -16.50 14.08
N TYR A 31 1.30 -16.63 13.11
CA TYR A 31 2.07 -15.49 12.59
C TYR A 31 1.33 -14.76 11.47
N GLY A 32 1.14 -13.45 11.66
CA GLY A 32 0.51 -12.54 10.71
C GLY A 32 1.47 -11.96 9.68
N HIS A 33 1.38 -10.66 9.45
CA HIS A 33 2.35 -9.92 8.64
C HIS A 33 3.70 -9.81 9.38
N ASP A 34 3.66 -9.56 10.67
CA ASP A 34 4.83 -9.68 11.55
C ASP A 34 5.23 -11.17 11.66
N LYS A 35 6.51 -11.44 11.38
CA LYS A 35 7.09 -12.79 11.40
C LYS A 35 7.87 -13.09 12.67
N GLU A 36 7.99 -12.12 13.57
CA GLU A 36 8.70 -12.21 14.84
C GLU A 36 7.73 -12.32 16.01
N ASN A 37 6.59 -11.61 15.94
CA ASN A 37 5.57 -11.63 16.97
C ASN A 37 4.28 -12.28 16.44
N PRO A 38 3.74 -13.33 17.09
CA PRO A 38 2.52 -13.97 16.65
C PRO A 38 1.27 -13.24 17.15
N VAL A 39 0.23 -13.22 16.32
CA VAL A 39 -1.13 -12.83 16.71
C VAL A 39 -1.67 -13.85 17.70
N LYS A 40 -2.20 -13.38 18.83
CA LYS A 40 -2.80 -14.23 19.87
C LYS A 40 -4.30 -14.08 19.88
N VAL A 41 -5.01 -15.20 19.88
CA VAL A 41 -6.48 -15.22 19.94
C VAL A 41 -6.94 -16.01 21.14
N THR A 42 -7.73 -15.38 22.00
CA THR A 42 -8.35 -16.01 23.16
C THR A 42 -9.86 -16.16 22.93
N LEU A 43 -10.33 -17.41 22.95
CA LEU A 43 -11.74 -17.77 22.81
C LEU A 43 -12.32 -18.08 24.18
N THR A 44 -13.50 -17.53 24.50
CA THR A 44 -14.31 -17.98 25.65
C THR A 44 -15.44 -18.87 25.15
N ILE A 45 -15.42 -20.15 25.51
CA ILE A 45 -16.32 -21.18 25.00
C ILE A 45 -17.21 -21.70 26.13
N LYS A 46 -18.52 -21.72 25.88
CA LYS A 46 -19.53 -22.31 26.76
C LYS A 46 -20.45 -23.19 25.93
N ASP A 47 -20.58 -24.46 26.28
CA ASP A 47 -21.48 -25.42 25.60
C ASP A 47 -21.33 -25.39 24.07
N LYS A 48 -20.08 -25.50 23.59
CA LYS A 48 -19.70 -25.40 22.16
C LYS A 48 -20.09 -24.09 21.45
N THR A 49 -20.35 -23.04 22.23
CA THR A 49 -20.64 -21.69 21.74
C THR A 49 -19.50 -20.75 22.09
N ILE A 50 -18.96 -20.06 21.10
CA ILE A 50 -18.01 -18.96 21.26
C ILE A 50 -18.79 -17.74 21.76
N THR A 51 -18.50 -17.33 23.00
CA THR A 51 -19.19 -16.22 23.67
C THR A 51 -18.38 -14.93 23.67
N LYS A 52 -17.06 -15.04 23.50
CA LYS A 52 -16.14 -13.91 23.41
C LYS A 52 -14.90 -14.32 22.61
N VAL A 53 -14.39 -13.39 21.83
CA VAL A 53 -13.11 -13.50 21.14
C VAL A 53 -12.30 -12.26 21.47
N GLU A 54 -11.05 -12.45 21.87
CA GLU A 54 -10.09 -11.39 22.12
C GLU A 54 -8.88 -11.63 21.23
N VAL A 55 -8.43 -10.59 20.52
CA VAL A 55 -7.31 -10.67 19.58
C VAL A 55 -6.25 -9.67 20.02
N ASP A 56 -5.04 -10.15 20.27
CA ASP A 56 -3.84 -9.33 20.37
C ASP A 56 -3.05 -9.42 19.07
N ALA A 57 -3.14 -8.33 18.30
CA ALA A 57 -2.39 -8.09 17.08
C ALA A 57 -1.73 -6.71 17.13
N SER A 58 -1.37 -6.24 18.33
CA SER A 58 -0.86 -4.89 18.56
C SER A 58 0.45 -4.56 17.83
N HIS A 59 1.21 -5.59 17.46
CA HIS A 59 2.45 -5.53 16.69
C HIS A 59 2.23 -5.53 15.17
N GLU A 60 1.00 -5.79 14.70
CA GLU A 60 0.69 -5.72 13.27
C GLU A 60 0.64 -4.27 12.78
N THR A 61 0.59 -4.08 11.46
CA THR A 61 0.58 -2.75 10.85
C THR A 61 -0.67 -1.97 11.28
N ASN A 62 -0.47 -0.86 12.00
CA ASN A 62 -1.55 0.02 12.44
C ASN A 62 -2.38 0.53 11.24
N GLY A 63 -3.70 0.46 11.36
CA GLY A 63 -4.65 0.81 10.30
C GLY A 63 -4.89 -0.29 9.25
N ILE A 64 -4.12 -1.39 9.26
CA ILE A 64 -4.38 -2.57 8.43
C ILE A 64 -4.71 -3.78 9.33
N GLY A 65 -3.70 -4.34 10.00
CA GLY A 65 -3.86 -5.54 10.81
C GLY A 65 -4.70 -5.26 12.06
N SER A 66 -4.60 -4.05 12.62
CA SER A 66 -5.45 -3.63 13.74
C SER A 66 -6.94 -3.65 13.36
N LYS A 67 -7.30 -3.35 12.11
CA LYS A 67 -8.70 -3.38 11.65
C LYS A 67 -9.27 -4.80 11.64
N ALA A 68 -8.45 -5.80 11.29
CA ALA A 68 -8.83 -7.20 11.41
C ALA A 68 -9.06 -7.60 12.86
N ALA A 69 -8.16 -7.19 13.78
CA ALA A 69 -8.30 -7.45 15.21
C ALA A 69 -9.52 -6.75 15.85
N GLU A 70 -9.94 -5.59 15.33
CA GLU A 70 -11.14 -4.89 15.81
C GLU A 70 -12.46 -5.55 15.35
N THR A 71 -12.51 -6.08 14.12
CA THR A 71 -13.77 -6.43 13.45
C THR A 71 -14.07 -7.93 13.46
N MET A 72 -13.05 -8.77 13.22
CA MET A 72 -13.23 -10.22 13.12
C MET A 72 -13.74 -10.88 14.43
N PRO A 73 -13.35 -10.44 15.64
CA PRO A 73 -13.90 -11.01 16.88
C PRO A 73 -15.42 -10.97 16.95
N GLY A 74 -16.01 -9.84 16.57
CA GLY A 74 -17.47 -9.67 16.54
C GLY A 74 -18.13 -10.60 15.53
N ALA A 75 -17.55 -10.74 14.32
CA ALA A 75 -18.05 -11.63 13.29
C ALA A 75 -18.02 -13.11 13.73
N ILE A 76 -16.92 -13.56 14.35
CA ILE A 76 -16.77 -14.94 14.85
C ILE A 76 -17.81 -15.24 15.93
N VAL A 77 -18.01 -14.34 16.90
CA VAL A 77 -19.03 -14.51 17.95
C VAL A 77 -20.44 -14.51 17.37
N ALA A 78 -20.73 -13.61 16.43
CA ALA A 78 -22.05 -13.49 15.80
C ALA A 78 -22.42 -14.74 15.00
N ALA A 79 -21.48 -15.26 14.20
CA ALA A 79 -21.66 -16.47 13.41
C ALA A 79 -21.58 -17.76 14.24
N ASN A 80 -20.96 -17.69 15.43
CA ASN A 80 -20.49 -18.87 16.16
C ASN A 80 -19.72 -19.83 15.24
N SER A 81 -18.83 -19.26 14.41
CA SER A 81 -18.11 -19.97 13.35
C SER A 81 -16.76 -19.28 13.10
N LEU A 82 -15.76 -20.05 12.68
CA LEU A 82 -14.50 -19.52 12.15
C LEU A 82 -14.54 -19.28 10.63
N ASP A 83 -15.60 -19.73 9.97
CA ASP A 83 -15.87 -19.45 8.56
C ASP A 83 -16.51 -18.05 8.44
N VAL A 84 -15.65 -17.03 8.55
CA VAL A 84 -16.02 -15.61 8.44
C VAL A 84 -15.10 -14.94 7.42
N ASP A 85 -15.61 -13.90 6.77
CA ASP A 85 -14.83 -13.14 5.80
C ASP A 85 -13.62 -12.47 6.45
N GLY A 86 -12.49 -12.52 5.75
CA GLY A 86 -11.31 -11.74 6.09
C GLY A 86 -11.53 -10.25 5.84
N VAL A 87 -10.70 -9.41 6.45
CA VAL A 87 -10.74 -7.97 6.20
C VAL A 87 -9.89 -7.66 4.97
N SER A 88 -10.49 -6.98 3.98
CA SER A 88 -9.78 -6.47 2.81
C SER A 88 -8.50 -5.75 3.20
N GLY A 89 -7.39 -6.09 2.55
CA GLY A 89 -6.08 -5.49 2.80
C GLY A 89 -5.33 -6.06 4.00
N ALA A 90 -6.01 -6.80 4.88
CA ALA A 90 -5.42 -7.44 6.06
C ALA A 90 -5.38 -8.97 5.93
N THR A 91 -5.26 -9.51 4.71
CA THR A 91 -5.34 -10.95 4.42
C THR A 91 -4.44 -11.81 5.32
N GLN A 92 -3.20 -11.38 5.57
CA GLN A 92 -2.26 -12.14 6.39
C GLN A 92 -2.66 -12.14 7.85
N THR A 93 -3.05 -10.99 8.39
CA THR A 93 -3.56 -10.86 9.77
C THR A 93 -4.88 -11.61 9.95
N SER A 94 -5.81 -11.54 8.98
CA SER A 94 -7.07 -12.28 9.02
C SER A 94 -6.86 -13.79 9.05
N LYS A 95 -5.95 -14.31 8.22
CA LYS A 95 -5.56 -15.73 8.26
C LYS A 95 -4.96 -16.11 9.60
N ALA A 96 -4.06 -15.31 10.14
CA ALA A 96 -3.46 -15.56 11.45
C ALA A 96 -4.52 -15.57 12.57
N ILE A 97 -5.52 -14.69 12.54
CA ILE A 97 -6.64 -14.71 13.50
C ILE A 97 -7.41 -16.03 13.40
N ILE A 98 -7.74 -16.50 12.19
CA ILE A 98 -8.46 -17.77 11.99
C ILE A 98 -7.61 -18.98 12.41
N GLU A 99 -6.32 -18.99 12.07
CA GLU A 99 -5.39 -20.06 12.45
C GLU A 99 -5.19 -20.12 13.97
N ALA A 100 -5.00 -18.97 14.62
CA ALA A 100 -4.88 -18.86 16.07
C ALA A 100 -6.19 -19.25 16.79
N ALA A 101 -7.35 -18.82 16.26
CA ALA A 101 -8.65 -19.25 16.79
C ALA A 101 -8.85 -20.76 16.62
N THR A 102 -8.40 -21.34 15.50
CA THR A 102 -8.45 -22.79 15.26
C THR A 102 -7.55 -23.54 16.26
N ALA A 103 -6.36 -23.02 16.54
CA ALA A 103 -5.48 -23.58 17.56
C ALA A 103 -6.11 -23.51 18.97
N ALA A 104 -6.80 -22.41 19.30
CA ALA A 104 -7.55 -22.28 20.55
C ALA A 104 -8.71 -23.29 20.66
N LEU A 105 -9.48 -23.50 19.57
CA LEU A 105 -10.54 -24.53 19.53
C LEU A 105 -9.98 -25.94 19.76
N LYS A 106 -8.85 -26.27 19.13
CA LYS A 106 -8.19 -27.57 19.30
C LYS A 106 -7.78 -27.82 20.75
N GLN A 107 -7.32 -26.80 21.48
CA GLN A 107 -7.05 -26.90 22.92
C GLN A 107 -8.32 -27.16 23.74
N ALA A 108 -9.48 -26.71 23.26
CA ALA A 108 -10.78 -27.03 23.85
C ALA A 108 -11.28 -28.44 23.52
N GLY A 109 -10.55 -29.20 22.69
CA GLY A 109 -10.98 -30.51 22.18
C GLY A 109 -12.12 -30.41 21.17
N LEU A 110 -12.22 -29.28 20.46
CA LEU A 110 -13.22 -29.00 19.44
C LEU A 110 -12.54 -28.73 18.10
N GLU A 111 -13.22 -29.07 17.01
CA GLU A 111 -12.89 -28.63 15.66
C GLU A 111 -13.93 -27.59 15.19
N PRO A 112 -13.66 -26.79 14.14
CA PRO A 112 -14.64 -25.82 13.63
C PRO A 112 -16.01 -26.42 13.31
N SER A 113 -16.07 -27.69 12.88
CA SER A 113 -17.31 -28.42 12.61
C SER A 113 -18.12 -28.78 13.86
N ASP A 114 -17.53 -28.71 15.06
CA ASP A 114 -18.25 -28.96 16.31
C ASP A 114 -19.07 -27.74 16.78
N LEU A 115 -18.83 -26.57 16.18
CA LEU A 115 -19.58 -25.37 16.48
C LEU A 115 -20.97 -25.45 15.84
N VAL A 116 -22.00 -25.13 16.61
CA VAL A 116 -23.35 -24.93 16.06
C VAL A 116 -23.36 -23.57 15.40
N SER A 117 -23.04 -23.52 14.10
CA SER A 117 -23.06 -22.28 13.33
C SER A 117 -24.44 -21.64 13.49
N LYS A 118 -24.46 -20.40 13.97
CA LYS A 118 -25.64 -19.59 13.82
C LYS A 118 -25.70 -19.30 12.34
N ASN A 119 -26.79 -19.70 11.68
CA ASN A 119 -27.11 -19.37 10.30
C ASN A 119 -27.23 -17.84 10.17
N THR A 120 -26.10 -17.17 10.30
CA THR A 120 -25.83 -15.85 9.75
C THR A 120 -25.56 -16.14 8.29
N SER A 121 -26.61 -16.56 7.57
CA SER A 121 -26.66 -16.23 6.15
C SER A 121 -26.43 -14.74 6.14
N THR A 122 -25.21 -14.35 5.77
CA THR A 122 -24.89 -13.00 5.35
C THR A 122 -25.93 -12.76 4.27
N THR A 123 -27.01 -12.08 4.65
CA THR A 123 -28.09 -11.82 3.74
C THR A 123 -27.41 -11.04 2.64
N LYS A 124 -27.23 -11.66 1.46
CA LYS A 124 -26.45 -11.07 0.37
C LYS A 124 -26.92 -9.63 0.29
N ALA A 125 -26.00 -8.69 0.48
CA ALA A 125 -26.35 -7.28 0.42
C ALA A 125 -27.14 -7.08 -0.88
N LYS A 126 -28.25 -6.35 -0.81
CA LYS A 126 -29.05 -6.10 -2.02
C LYS A 126 -28.13 -5.50 -3.07
N ASP A 127 -28.17 -6.05 -4.27
CA ASP A 127 -27.42 -5.49 -5.38
C ASP A 127 -27.88 -4.04 -5.57
N ILE A 128 -26.92 -3.12 -5.67
CA ILE A 128 -27.16 -1.71 -5.94
C ILE A 128 -26.98 -1.54 -7.44
N GLU A 129 -28.06 -1.21 -8.15
CA GLU A 129 -28.03 -0.91 -9.57
C GLU A 129 -28.11 0.61 -9.75
N GLU A 130 -27.05 1.20 -10.29
CA GLU A 130 -26.96 2.64 -10.55
C GLU A 130 -26.52 2.89 -11.99
N THR A 131 -27.18 3.82 -12.67
CA THR A 131 -26.74 4.31 -13.98
C THR A 131 -25.89 5.56 -13.80
N VAL A 132 -24.68 5.53 -14.35
CA VAL A 132 -23.68 6.61 -14.31
C VAL A 132 -22.95 6.72 -15.64
N ASP A 133 -22.27 7.84 -15.87
CA ASP A 133 -21.47 8.04 -17.08
C ASP A 133 -20.11 7.32 -16.97
N VAL A 134 -19.52 7.31 -15.78
CA VAL A 134 -18.18 6.75 -15.53
C VAL A 134 -18.15 5.98 -14.22
N VAL A 135 -17.55 4.78 -14.25
CA VAL A 135 -17.18 4.02 -13.06
C VAL A 135 -15.66 4.03 -12.94
N VAL A 136 -15.15 4.48 -11.79
CA VAL A 136 -13.73 4.46 -11.44
C VAL A 136 -13.49 3.32 -10.45
N VAL A 137 -12.58 2.41 -10.81
CA VAL A 137 -12.21 1.27 -9.97
C VAL A 137 -10.90 1.55 -9.24
N GLY A 138 -10.97 1.67 -7.92
CA GLY A 138 -9.87 1.97 -7.02
C GLY A 138 -9.83 3.46 -6.63
N ALA A 139 -9.81 3.73 -5.33
CA ALA A 139 -9.75 5.08 -4.76
C ALA A 139 -8.32 5.51 -4.41
N GLY A 140 -7.32 5.05 -5.18
CA GLY A 140 -5.94 5.53 -5.11
C GLY A 140 -5.75 6.88 -5.81
N GLY A 141 -4.52 7.40 -5.84
CA GLY A 141 -4.23 8.71 -6.46
C GLY A 141 -4.74 8.82 -7.90
N ALA A 142 -4.43 7.84 -8.75
CA ALA A 142 -4.89 7.83 -10.14
C ALA A 142 -6.42 7.80 -10.28
N GLY A 143 -7.10 6.97 -9.48
CA GLY A 143 -8.56 6.85 -9.50
C GLY A 143 -9.24 8.12 -9.01
N MET A 144 -8.76 8.71 -7.91
CA MET A 144 -9.31 9.96 -7.39
C MET A 144 -9.07 11.13 -8.35
N THR A 145 -7.89 11.22 -8.99
CA THR A 145 -7.65 12.21 -10.06
C THR A 145 -8.60 12.01 -11.24
N ALA A 146 -8.78 10.77 -11.70
CA ALA A 146 -9.73 10.48 -12.79
C ALA A 146 -11.17 10.84 -12.43
N ALA A 147 -11.59 10.56 -11.18
CA ALA A 147 -12.92 10.89 -10.68
C ALA A 147 -13.15 12.41 -10.63
N ILE A 148 -12.16 13.18 -10.16
CA ILE A 148 -12.23 14.65 -10.14
C ILE A 148 -12.34 15.17 -11.57
N THR A 149 -11.43 14.76 -12.47
CA THR A 149 -11.44 15.20 -13.88
C THR A 149 -12.77 14.90 -14.58
N ALA A 150 -13.33 13.71 -14.37
CA ALA A 150 -14.63 13.35 -14.96
C ALA A 150 -15.79 14.17 -14.35
N THR A 151 -15.75 14.41 -13.03
CA THR A 151 -16.75 15.23 -12.35
C THR A 151 -16.70 16.69 -12.80
N ASP A 152 -15.50 17.27 -12.95
CA ASP A 152 -15.29 18.63 -13.47
C ASP A 152 -15.79 18.77 -14.92
N ALA A 153 -15.77 17.68 -15.69
CA ALA A 153 -16.38 17.60 -17.02
C ALA A 153 -17.91 17.36 -16.99
N GLY A 154 -18.54 17.47 -15.81
CA GLY A 154 -19.99 17.36 -15.61
C GLY A 154 -20.53 15.92 -15.67
N LYS A 155 -19.68 14.90 -15.51
CA LYS A 155 -20.11 13.49 -15.56
C LYS A 155 -20.59 13.00 -14.20
N LYS A 156 -21.60 12.12 -14.19
CA LYS A 156 -21.98 11.36 -13.00
C LYS A 156 -20.98 10.22 -12.82
N VAL A 157 -20.23 10.24 -11.72
CA VAL A 157 -19.14 9.28 -11.44
C VAL A 157 -19.46 8.45 -10.21
N ILE A 158 -19.24 7.13 -10.28
CA ILE A 158 -19.13 6.25 -9.11
C ILE A 158 -17.67 5.82 -8.96
N VAL A 159 -17.13 5.96 -7.76
CA VAL A 159 -15.83 5.38 -7.37
C VAL A 159 -16.09 4.15 -6.51
N VAL A 160 -15.48 3.02 -6.85
CA VAL A 160 -15.52 1.80 -6.05
C VAL A 160 -14.15 1.50 -5.47
N GLU A 161 -14.10 1.19 -4.18
CA GLU A 161 -12.89 0.78 -3.47
C GLU A 161 -13.15 -0.51 -2.71
N SER A 162 -12.23 -1.46 -2.87
CA SER A 162 -12.26 -2.76 -2.21
C SER A 162 -11.86 -2.69 -0.73
N GLN A 163 -11.06 -1.67 -0.38
CA GLN A 163 -10.55 -1.44 0.95
C GLN A 163 -11.51 -0.59 1.80
N PRO A 164 -11.49 -0.72 3.13
CA PRO A 164 -12.32 0.11 4.01
C PRO A 164 -11.92 1.59 4.04
N ILE A 165 -10.78 1.96 3.41
CA ILE A 165 -10.21 3.31 3.41
C ILE A 165 -9.69 3.60 1.99
N ALA A 166 -9.96 4.80 1.49
CA ALA A 166 -9.41 5.29 0.23
C ALA A 166 -7.89 5.56 0.31
N GLY A 167 -7.23 5.64 -0.84
CA GLY A 167 -5.85 6.11 -0.97
C GLY A 167 -4.83 5.04 -1.37
N GLY A 168 -5.08 3.77 -1.08
CA GLY A 168 -4.22 2.64 -1.50
C GLY A 168 -2.74 2.85 -1.14
N ASN A 169 -1.83 2.57 -2.08
CA ASN A 169 -0.40 2.85 -1.89
C ASN A 169 -0.05 4.34 -2.01
N SER A 170 -0.89 5.16 -2.64
CA SER A 170 -0.62 6.59 -2.83
C SER A 170 -0.48 7.34 -1.50
N VAL A 171 -1.26 6.98 -0.49
CA VAL A 171 -1.16 7.58 0.87
C VAL A 171 0.07 7.12 1.65
N ARG A 172 0.83 6.15 1.13
CA ARG A 172 2.09 5.66 1.72
C ARG A 172 3.33 6.30 1.08
N SER A 173 3.15 7.09 0.03
CA SER A 173 4.25 7.78 -0.64
C SER A 173 4.86 8.84 0.28
N THR A 174 6.17 8.78 0.49
CA THR A 174 6.92 9.73 1.32
C THR A 174 7.92 10.59 0.55
N GLY A 175 8.45 10.07 -0.57
CA GLY A 175 9.52 10.71 -1.32
C GLY A 175 9.09 12.02 -1.98
N GLY A 176 8.45 11.92 -3.14
CA GLY A 176 8.08 13.08 -3.94
C GLY A 176 7.37 12.69 -5.23
N MET A 177 7.00 13.69 -6.01
CA MET A 177 6.42 13.54 -7.35
C MET A 177 7.35 14.23 -8.35
N ASN A 178 7.91 13.46 -9.27
CA ASN A 178 8.82 14.00 -10.28
C ASN A 178 8.03 14.87 -11.27
N ALA A 179 8.56 16.05 -11.55
CA ALA A 179 8.08 16.91 -12.61
C ALA A 179 9.22 17.74 -13.18
N ALA A 180 9.11 18.03 -14.47
CA ALA A 180 10.11 18.81 -15.20
C ALA A 180 9.66 20.24 -15.42
N LYS A 181 10.60 21.18 -15.39
CA LYS A 181 10.40 22.59 -15.77
C LYS A 181 9.22 23.25 -15.02
N THR A 182 9.11 22.98 -13.72
CA THR A 182 8.12 23.59 -12.85
C THR A 182 8.57 24.99 -12.41
N PRO A 183 7.65 25.94 -12.16
CA PRO A 183 8.01 27.25 -11.61
C PRO A 183 8.58 27.17 -10.18
N TYR A 184 8.52 26.01 -9.52
CA TYR A 184 9.08 25.78 -8.20
C TYR A 184 10.57 25.38 -8.27
N GLN A 185 11.02 24.76 -9.36
CA GLN A 185 12.42 24.43 -9.57
C GLN A 185 13.29 25.68 -9.70
N ASP A 186 12.80 26.71 -10.39
CA ASP A 186 13.48 28.00 -10.57
C ASP A 186 13.77 28.76 -9.26
N LYS A 187 13.16 28.34 -8.14
CA LYS A 187 13.43 28.90 -6.81
C LYS A 187 14.64 28.27 -6.13
N ASN A 188 15.22 27.23 -6.74
CA ASN A 188 16.37 26.51 -6.22
C ASN A 188 17.62 26.87 -7.03
N GLU A 189 18.78 26.78 -6.39
CA GLU A 189 20.07 26.92 -7.07
C GLU A 189 20.45 25.59 -7.73
N PHE A 190 20.79 25.64 -9.02
CA PHE A 190 21.34 24.47 -9.70
C PHE A 190 22.84 24.34 -9.41
N LYS A 191 23.21 23.28 -8.68
CA LYS A 191 24.58 23.09 -8.16
C LYS A 191 25.32 21.88 -8.73
N GLU A 192 24.62 20.93 -9.35
CA GLU A 192 25.20 19.64 -9.73
C GLU A 192 25.00 19.32 -11.22
N ALA A 193 25.93 19.79 -12.05
CA ALA A 193 25.98 19.48 -13.48
C ALA A 193 26.32 18.00 -13.79
N ALA A 194 26.99 17.31 -12.85
CA ALA A 194 27.55 15.98 -13.08
C ALA A 194 26.50 14.91 -13.42
N GLY A 195 25.24 15.09 -12.98
CA GLY A 195 24.16 14.17 -13.31
C GLY A 195 23.78 14.23 -14.79
N VAL A 196 23.62 15.44 -15.34
CA VAL A 196 23.33 15.67 -16.77
C VAL A 196 24.42 15.06 -17.66
N GLU A 197 25.69 15.33 -17.34
CA GLU A 197 26.84 14.81 -18.08
C GLU A 197 26.90 13.28 -18.03
N LYS A 198 26.64 12.68 -16.86
CA LYS A 198 26.61 11.23 -16.68
C LYS A 198 25.49 10.57 -17.47
N THR A 199 24.32 11.19 -17.53
CA THR A 199 23.18 10.68 -18.31
C THR A 199 23.47 10.71 -19.80
N LEU A 200 24.03 11.81 -20.30
CA LEU A 200 24.47 11.92 -21.70
C LEU A 200 25.55 10.89 -22.04
N ALA A 201 26.54 10.68 -21.16
CA ALA A 201 27.55 9.64 -21.33
C ALA A 201 26.92 8.24 -21.34
N THR A 202 25.97 7.97 -20.43
CA THR A 202 25.25 6.69 -20.37
C THR A 202 24.48 6.42 -21.65
N ALA A 203 23.80 7.42 -22.21
CA ALA A 203 23.10 7.32 -23.48
C ALA A 203 24.07 6.92 -24.60
N ALA A 204 25.22 7.58 -24.69
CA ALA A 204 26.22 7.32 -25.72
C ALA A 204 26.91 5.95 -25.57
N GLU A 205 27.23 5.52 -24.34
CA GLU A 205 28.00 4.30 -24.10
C GLU A 205 27.16 3.03 -24.12
N LYS A 206 25.93 3.10 -23.58
CA LYS A 206 25.11 1.91 -23.30
C LYS A 206 23.89 1.76 -24.20
N PHE A 207 23.53 2.82 -24.93
CA PHE A 207 22.30 2.88 -25.71
C PHE A 207 22.52 3.51 -27.10
N ALA A 208 23.74 3.40 -27.65
CA ALA A 208 24.09 3.97 -28.96
C ALA A 208 23.24 3.42 -30.11
N ASP A 209 22.65 2.23 -29.94
CA ASP A 209 21.77 1.55 -30.88
C ASP A 209 20.28 1.86 -30.67
N ASN A 210 19.92 2.63 -29.64
CA ASN A 210 18.54 3.01 -29.36
C ASN A 210 18.23 4.39 -29.97
N GLU A 211 17.42 4.41 -31.04
CA GLU A 211 17.05 5.64 -31.77
C GLU A 211 16.35 6.68 -30.90
N THR A 212 15.47 6.25 -29.98
CA THR A 212 14.74 7.17 -29.10
C THR A 212 15.70 7.84 -28.11
N ILE A 213 16.54 7.04 -27.44
CA ILE A 213 17.50 7.54 -26.45
C ILE A 213 18.53 8.45 -27.11
N THR A 214 19.03 8.08 -28.30
CA THR A 214 20.02 8.90 -29.03
C THR A 214 19.43 10.23 -29.50
N ALA A 215 18.19 10.25 -29.99
CA ALA A 215 17.49 11.49 -30.38
C ALA A 215 17.22 12.41 -29.18
N LEU A 216 16.76 11.85 -28.05
CA LEU A 216 16.58 12.61 -26.81
C LEU A 216 17.91 13.15 -26.28
N ALA A 217 18.96 12.33 -26.26
CA ALA A 217 20.29 12.75 -25.82
C ALA A 217 20.88 13.86 -26.68
N ALA A 218 20.66 13.84 -28.00
CA ALA A 218 21.08 14.93 -28.88
C ALA A 218 20.34 16.24 -28.55
N THR A 219 19.05 16.17 -28.26
CA THR A 219 18.23 17.31 -27.87
C THR A 219 18.68 17.88 -26.52
N VAL A 220 18.82 17.03 -25.51
CA VAL A 220 19.29 17.40 -24.17
C VAL A 220 20.70 17.98 -24.23
N LYS A 221 21.60 17.42 -25.05
CA LYS A 221 22.96 17.96 -25.23
C LYS A 221 22.93 19.39 -25.76
N SER A 222 22.09 19.67 -26.76
CA SER A 222 21.92 21.01 -27.31
C SER A 222 21.38 22.00 -26.26
N GLN A 223 20.37 21.58 -25.49
CA GLN A 223 19.82 22.38 -24.38
C GLN A 223 20.86 22.65 -23.30
N TRP A 224 21.65 21.64 -22.94
CA TRP A 224 22.71 21.73 -21.95
C TRP A 224 23.82 22.67 -22.39
N ASP A 225 24.27 22.59 -23.64
CA ASP A 225 25.28 23.49 -24.20
C ASP A 225 24.81 24.95 -24.20
N ALA A 226 23.53 25.17 -24.55
CA ALA A 226 22.93 26.50 -24.49
C ALA A 226 22.88 27.05 -23.05
N TYR A 227 22.53 26.21 -22.07
CA TYR A 227 22.56 26.58 -20.65
C TYR A 227 23.98 26.89 -20.17
N GLN A 228 24.98 26.09 -20.53
CA GLN A 228 26.38 26.34 -20.14
C GLN A 228 26.92 27.65 -20.72
N ALA A 229 26.48 28.04 -21.92
CA ALA A 229 26.87 29.30 -22.53
C ALA A 229 26.27 30.54 -21.83
N ASN A 230 25.10 30.40 -21.21
CA ASN A 230 24.42 31.47 -20.47
C ASN A 230 23.59 30.89 -19.29
N PRO A 231 24.24 30.54 -18.17
CA PRO A 231 23.55 29.84 -17.08
C PRO A 231 22.59 30.79 -16.36
N GLN A 232 21.30 30.48 -16.45
CA GLN A 232 20.24 31.21 -15.76
C GLN A 232 19.26 30.24 -15.12
N GLY A 233 19.00 30.41 -13.82
CA GLY A 233 18.02 29.61 -13.09
C GLY A 233 18.43 28.15 -12.91
N TYR A 234 17.42 27.27 -12.82
CA TYR A 234 17.60 25.85 -12.63
C TYR A 234 17.60 25.13 -13.98
N PHE A 235 18.63 24.34 -14.29
CA PHE A 235 18.63 23.55 -15.52
C PHE A 235 17.74 22.31 -15.35
N ASP A 236 16.65 22.27 -16.10
CA ASP A 236 15.83 21.08 -16.30
C ASP A 236 15.02 21.21 -17.60
N SER A 237 14.60 20.09 -18.17
CA SER A 237 13.76 20.07 -19.36
C SER A 237 12.86 18.84 -19.42
N VAL A 238 11.79 18.94 -20.20
CA VAL A 238 10.91 17.81 -20.48
C VAL A 238 11.71 16.66 -21.09
N GLU A 239 12.58 16.95 -22.05
CA GLU A 239 13.39 15.95 -22.74
C GLU A 239 14.44 15.31 -21.82
N LEU A 240 14.95 16.05 -20.82
CA LEU A 240 15.85 15.48 -19.81
C LEU A 240 15.10 14.49 -18.91
N MET A 241 13.89 14.83 -18.46
CA MET A 241 13.04 13.92 -17.71
C MET A 241 12.64 12.68 -18.53
N GLU A 242 12.36 12.83 -19.82
CA GLU A 242 12.15 11.69 -20.73
C GLU A 242 13.38 10.80 -20.81
N LEU A 243 14.56 11.40 -21.04
CA LEU A 243 15.82 10.68 -21.17
C LEU A 243 16.17 9.90 -19.90
N ASP A 244 16.08 10.54 -18.74
CA ASP A 244 16.28 9.89 -17.42
C ASP A 244 15.33 8.71 -17.24
N THR A 245 14.05 8.89 -17.59
CA THR A 245 13.02 7.87 -17.43
C THR A 245 13.28 6.66 -18.33
N ILE A 246 13.63 6.88 -19.60
CA ILE A 246 13.88 5.80 -20.55
C ILE A 246 15.19 5.07 -20.22
N ILE A 247 16.24 5.78 -19.80
CA ILE A 247 17.49 5.16 -19.34
C ILE A 247 17.26 4.34 -18.08
N GLY A 248 16.52 4.88 -17.10
CA GLY A 248 16.13 4.18 -15.88
C GLY A 248 15.34 2.90 -16.16
N GLY A 249 14.45 2.93 -17.16
CA GLY A 249 13.72 1.76 -17.65
C GLY A 249 14.48 0.91 -18.67
N LYS A 250 15.78 1.18 -18.88
CA LYS A 250 16.69 0.41 -19.74
C LYS A 250 16.25 0.35 -21.20
N GLY A 251 15.63 1.41 -21.71
CA GLY A 251 15.14 1.49 -23.09
C GLY A 251 13.92 0.62 -23.39
N LYS A 252 13.23 0.10 -22.37
CA LYS A 252 12.06 -0.79 -22.52
C LYS A 252 10.71 -0.08 -22.38
N ASN A 253 10.73 1.19 -22.01
CA ASN A 253 9.52 1.99 -21.86
C ASN A 253 8.83 2.18 -23.22
N ASN A 254 7.52 2.41 -23.21
CA ASN A 254 6.85 2.98 -24.36
C ASN A 254 7.19 4.49 -24.44
N PRO A 255 7.88 4.97 -25.49
CA PRO A 255 8.30 6.36 -25.60
C PRO A 255 7.15 7.36 -25.54
N GLU A 256 6.00 7.05 -26.16
CA GLU A 256 4.85 7.96 -26.19
C GLU A 256 4.25 8.17 -24.79
N LEU A 257 4.24 7.11 -23.96
CA LEU A 257 3.78 7.21 -22.59
C LEU A 257 4.76 7.99 -21.71
N VAL A 258 6.06 7.84 -21.93
CA VAL A 258 7.08 8.62 -21.21
C VAL A 258 7.03 10.10 -21.60
N LYS A 259 6.87 10.38 -22.90
CA LYS A 259 6.65 11.73 -23.39
C LYS A 259 5.43 12.37 -22.76
N THR A 260 4.29 11.67 -22.77
CA THR A 260 3.06 12.14 -22.12
C THR A 260 3.27 12.40 -20.63
N LEU A 261 3.99 11.51 -19.93
CA LEU A 261 4.34 11.68 -18.51
C LEU A 261 5.15 12.95 -18.27
N ALA A 262 6.19 13.19 -19.07
CA ALA A 262 7.09 14.33 -18.89
C ALA A 262 6.44 15.66 -19.29
N GLU A 263 5.79 15.72 -20.45
CA GLU A 263 5.15 16.94 -20.98
C GLU A 263 4.05 17.48 -20.05
N ASN A 264 3.30 16.59 -19.40
CA ASN A 264 2.19 16.99 -18.51
C ASN A 264 2.61 17.17 -17.05
N SER A 265 3.87 16.90 -16.72
CA SER A 265 4.31 16.82 -15.32
C SER A 265 4.21 18.16 -14.57
N ALA A 266 4.62 19.28 -15.20
CA ALA A 266 4.48 20.61 -14.59
C ALA A 266 3.02 21.00 -14.36
N ALA A 267 2.17 20.80 -15.38
CA ALA A 267 0.75 21.08 -15.28
C ALA A 267 0.07 20.24 -14.19
N ALA A 268 0.51 18.99 -13.97
CA ALA A 268 0.03 18.16 -12.89
C ALA A 268 0.38 18.72 -11.50
N ILE A 269 1.60 19.25 -11.32
CA ILE A 269 2.01 19.93 -10.08
C ILE A 269 1.17 21.18 -9.83
N GLU A 270 0.92 21.99 -10.86
CA GLU A 270 0.07 23.19 -10.76
C GLU A 270 -1.39 22.84 -10.48
N TRP A 271 -1.93 21.80 -11.11
CA TRP A 271 -3.28 21.30 -10.85
C TRP A 271 -3.42 20.84 -9.40
N LEU A 272 -2.46 20.06 -8.88
CA LEU A 272 -2.45 19.66 -7.47
C LEU A 272 -2.42 20.87 -6.54
N ALA A 273 -1.61 21.89 -6.85
CA ALA A 273 -1.59 23.13 -6.09
C ALA A 273 -2.94 23.87 -6.13
N SER A 274 -3.64 23.86 -7.27
CA SER A 274 -4.96 24.50 -7.42
C SER A 274 -6.05 23.88 -6.55
N ILE A 275 -5.92 22.59 -6.21
CA ILE A 275 -6.83 21.88 -5.29
C ILE A 275 -6.32 21.82 -3.85
N GLY A 276 -5.29 22.63 -3.53
CA GLY A 276 -4.79 22.83 -2.16
C GLY A 276 -3.61 21.94 -1.75
N ALA A 277 -3.00 21.18 -2.66
CA ALA A 277 -1.81 20.39 -2.33
C ALA A 277 -0.55 21.26 -2.19
N GLU A 278 0.27 20.95 -1.19
CA GLU A 278 1.54 21.66 -0.93
C GLU A 278 2.73 20.97 -1.60
N VAL A 279 2.83 21.11 -2.93
CA VAL A 279 3.88 20.48 -3.77
C VAL A 279 4.97 21.46 -4.20
N LYS A 280 5.49 22.25 -3.25
CA LYS A 280 6.41 23.37 -3.53
C LYS A 280 7.87 23.09 -3.20
N ASN A 281 8.15 22.02 -2.44
CA ASN A 281 9.50 21.64 -2.06
C ASN A 281 10.10 20.72 -3.11
N VAL A 282 11.31 21.04 -3.58
CA VAL A 282 12.02 20.29 -4.60
C VAL A 282 13.19 19.57 -3.94
N GLY A 283 13.26 18.25 -4.12
CA GLY A 283 14.33 17.41 -3.60
C GLY A 283 14.91 16.50 -4.68
N ALA A 284 15.97 15.79 -4.34
CA ALA A 284 16.66 14.90 -5.26
C ALA A 284 16.34 13.42 -4.99
N PHE A 285 16.17 12.65 -6.06
CA PHE A 285 15.99 11.20 -6.01
C PHE A 285 17.04 10.49 -6.87
N GLY A 286 17.38 9.26 -6.48
CA GLY A 286 18.34 8.45 -7.24
C GLY A 286 17.82 8.17 -8.65
N GLY A 287 18.68 8.43 -9.65
CA GLY A 287 18.36 8.21 -11.06
C GLY A 287 17.93 9.46 -11.83
N ALA A 288 17.65 10.58 -11.15
CA ALA A 288 17.46 11.87 -11.80
C ALA A 288 18.81 12.57 -12.06
N SER A 289 18.90 13.25 -13.20
CA SER A 289 20.08 14.00 -13.64
C SER A 289 20.29 15.32 -12.90
N VAL A 290 19.22 15.90 -12.37
CA VAL A 290 19.23 17.21 -11.72
C VAL A 290 18.95 17.05 -10.24
N LYS A 291 19.68 17.79 -9.40
CA LYS A 291 19.59 17.76 -7.94
C LYS A 291 19.63 19.16 -7.35
#